data_AF-A0A087VVI9-F1
#
_entry.id   AF-A0A087VVI9-F1
#
_cell.length_a   1.000
_cell.length_b   1.000
_cell.length_c   1.000
_cell.angle_alpha   90.00
_cell.angle_beta   90.00
_cell.angle_gamma   90.00
#
_symmetry.space_group_name_H-M   'P 1'
#
loop_
_entity.id
_entity.type
_entity.pdbx_description
1 polymer ?
#
loop_
_entity_poly.entity_id
_entity_poly.type
_entity_poly.pdbx_seq_one_letter_code
_entity_poly.pdbx_strand_id
1 'polypeptide(L)'
;MTYFVTIVSLLGDWLLFTFPLYQGLMELNDYQELLVGFDEISGKWKMISPWWWLVPVVKIQKERTRGYRILREATKSKSERHRALSFIDKATAWYFVALAGWLKMIASSYEVLEAFGCGEAVWLLIVMVVLMTVGGLFNAYYRIGKKRVSRKEEEFKPGDEVTND
;
A
#
# COMPACT_ATOMS: atom_id res chain seq x y z
N MET A 1 27.31 -15.55 12.61
CA MET A 1 26.68 -14.34 13.19
C MET A 1 26.27 -13.36 12.09
N THR A 2 27.17 -12.95 11.19
CA THR A 2 26.90 -12.00 10.09
C THR A 2 25.77 -12.41 9.15
N TYR A 3 25.73 -13.68 8.70
CA TYR A 3 24.63 -14.20 7.86
C TYR A 3 23.27 -14.11 8.55
N PHE A 4 23.21 -14.42 9.84
CA PHE A 4 21.97 -14.36 10.61
C PHE A 4 21.48 -12.91 10.74
N VAL A 5 22.38 -11.98 11.08
CA VAL A 5 22.05 -10.56 11.23
C VAL A 5 21.54 -9.97 9.92
N THR A 6 22.22 -10.23 8.80
CA THR A 6 21.81 -9.70 7.48
C THR A 6 20.45 -10.25 7.04
N ILE A 7 20.16 -11.54 7.27
CA ILE A 7 18.84 -12.13 6.98
C ILE A 7 17.75 -11.51 7.86
N VAL A 8 17.98 -11.36 9.16
CA VAL A 8 17.00 -10.75 10.08
C VAL A 8 16.76 -9.29 9.75
N SER A 9 17.81 -8.54 9.40
CA SER A 9 17.69 -7.15 8.93
C SER A 9 16.81 -7.06 7.68
N LEU A 10 17.07 -7.91 6.68
CA LEU A 10 16.27 -7.97 5.46
C LEU A 10 14.80 -8.30 5.75
N LEU A 11 14.54 -9.27 6.63
CA LEU A 11 13.18 -9.60 7.06
C LEU A 11 12.51 -8.42 7.76
N GLY A 12 13.22 -7.74 8.66
CA GLY A 12 12.73 -6.55 9.36
C GLY A 12 12.36 -5.42 8.38
N ASP A 13 13.21 -5.16 7.39
CA ASP A 13 12.95 -4.13 6.39
C ASP A 13 11.83 -4.49 5.42
N TRP A 14 11.69 -5.77 5.08
CA TRP A 14 10.52 -6.25 4.34
C TRP A 14 9.22 -6.09 5.14
N LEU A 15 9.25 -6.32 6.46
CA LEU A 15 8.10 -6.07 7.35
C LEU A 15 7.76 -4.56 7.39
N LEU A 16 8.77 -3.69 7.48
CA LEU A 16 8.61 -2.23 7.42
C LEU A 16 8.08 -1.75 6.07
N PHE A 17 8.26 -2.52 4.99
CA PHE A 17 7.60 -2.25 3.72
C PHE A 17 6.13 -2.73 3.74
N THR A 18 5.90 -4.01 4.00
CA THR A 18 4.60 -4.64 3.76
C THR A 18 3.52 -4.25 4.77
N PHE A 19 3.86 -4.03 6.04
CA PHE A 19 2.87 -3.74 7.08
C PHE A 19 2.34 -2.31 7.03
N PRO A 20 3.17 -1.27 6.87
CA PRO A 20 2.69 0.09 6.62
C PRO A 20 1.84 0.18 5.35
N LEU A 21 2.19 -0.57 4.30
CA LEU A 21 1.34 -0.67 3.11
C LEU A 21 -0.03 -1.29 3.44
N TYR A 22 -0.06 -2.41 4.16
CA TYR A 22 -1.30 -3.03 4.63
C TYR A 22 -2.13 -2.06 5.49
N GLN A 23 -1.49 -1.35 6.42
CA GLN A 23 -2.13 -0.38 7.30
C GLN A 23 -2.75 0.77 6.50
N GLY A 24 -2.01 1.32 5.54
CA GLY A 24 -2.52 2.37 4.65
C GLY A 24 -3.72 1.90 3.84
N LEU A 25 -3.68 0.68 3.30
CA LEU A 25 -4.81 0.11 2.55
C LEU A 25 -6.01 -0.24 3.45
N MET A 26 -5.79 -0.69 4.69
CA MET A 26 -6.84 -0.93 5.68
C MET A 26 -7.55 0.37 6.04
N GLU A 27 -6.80 1.42 6.36
CA GLU A 27 -7.39 2.74 6.63
C GLU A 27 -8.10 3.30 5.39
N LEU A 28 -7.61 3.03 4.17
CA LEU A 28 -8.28 3.38 2.91
C LEU A 28 -9.66 2.73 2.78
N ASN A 29 -9.76 1.47 3.22
CA ASN A 29 -10.97 0.67 3.16
C ASN A 29 -12.10 1.24 4.05
N ASP A 30 -11.77 1.97 5.11
CA ASP A 30 -12.75 2.66 5.96
C ASP A 30 -13.43 3.85 5.25
N TYR A 31 -12.93 4.24 4.08
CA TYR A 31 -13.46 5.31 3.24
C TYR A 31 -14.05 4.77 1.91
N GLN A 32 -14.51 3.51 1.89
CA GLN A 32 -15.10 2.87 0.71
C GLN A 32 -16.15 3.73 -0.01
N GLU A 33 -17.07 4.38 0.71
CA GLU A 33 -18.10 5.24 0.10
C GLU A 33 -17.49 6.42 -0.68
N LEU A 34 -16.44 7.04 -0.12
CA LEU A 34 -15.72 8.13 -0.78
C LEU A 34 -15.00 7.62 -2.02
N LEU A 35 -14.41 6.41 -1.95
CA LEU A 35 -13.73 5.77 -3.07
C LEU A 35 -14.69 5.44 -4.22
N VAL A 36 -15.89 4.93 -3.92
CA VAL A 36 -16.91 4.64 -4.93
C VAL A 36 -17.35 5.92 -5.64
N GLY A 37 -17.68 6.98 -4.87
CA GLY A 37 -18.06 8.27 -5.47
C GLY A 37 -16.93 8.92 -6.27
N PHE A 38 -15.67 8.75 -5.84
CA PHE A 38 -14.50 9.18 -6.60
C PHE A 38 -14.37 8.41 -7.91
N ASP A 39 -14.53 7.09 -7.90
CA ASP A 39 -14.39 6.23 -9.09
C ASP A 39 -15.45 6.56 -10.15
N GLU A 40 -16.71 6.70 -9.74
CA GLU A 40 -17.84 7.10 -10.61
C GLU A 40 -17.61 8.45 -11.32
N ILE A 41 -17.04 9.42 -10.61
CA ILE A 41 -16.75 10.74 -11.18
C ILE A 41 -15.46 10.68 -12.01
N SER A 42 -14.46 9.91 -11.58
CA SER A 42 -13.17 9.81 -12.27
C SER A 42 -13.31 9.29 -13.70
N GLY A 43 -14.28 8.41 -13.96
CA GLY A 43 -14.60 7.89 -15.29
C GLY A 43 -15.07 8.95 -16.28
N LYS A 44 -15.60 10.09 -15.80
CA LYS A 44 -16.00 11.23 -16.62
C LYS A 44 -14.82 12.12 -17.02
N TRP A 45 -13.69 12.01 -16.31
CA TRP A 45 -12.51 12.84 -16.54
C TRP A 45 -11.49 12.15 -17.43
N LYS A 46 -11.04 12.84 -18.49
CA LYS A 46 -10.01 12.34 -19.41
C LYS A 46 -8.74 11.95 -18.66
N MET A 47 -8.26 10.72 -18.88
CA MET A 47 -7.00 10.23 -18.31
C MET A 47 -5.81 11.03 -18.88
N ILE A 48 -4.77 11.21 -18.06
CA ILE A 48 -3.55 11.87 -18.53
C ILE A 48 -2.79 10.88 -19.39
N SER A 49 -2.33 11.37 -20.54
CA SER A 49 -1.60 10.58 -21.51
C SER A 49 -0.39 9.87 -20.87
N PRO A 50 -0.20 8.56 -21.12
CA PRO A 50 0.98 7.82 -20.65
C PRO A 50 2.31 8.42 -21.10
N TRP A 51 2.33 9.14 -22.23
CA TRP A 51 3.51 9.82 -22.78
C TRP A 51 4.14 10.85 -21.84
N TRP A 52 3.39 11.37 -20.85
CA TRP A 52 3.94 12.24 -19.81
C TRP A 52 4.96 11.52 -18.91
N TRP A 53 5.11 10.20 -18.98
CA TRP A 53 6.18 9.47 -18.29
C TRP A 53 7.59 9.88 -18.72
N LEU A 54 7.77 10.48 -19.90
CA LEU A 54 9.05 11.07 -20.30
C LEU A 54 9.50 12.18 -19.32
N VAL A 55 8.55 12.82 -18.63
CA VAL A 55 8.81 13.81 -17.59
C VAL A 55 7.99 13.46 -16.35
N PRO A 56 8.47 12.52 -15.50
CA PRO A 56 7.68 11.92 -14.43
C PRO A 56 7.14 12.96 -13.44
N VAL A 57 7.93 13.99 -13.12
CA VAL A 57 7.52 15.10 -12.25
C VAL A 57 6.25 15.79 -12.75
N VAL A 58 6.18 16.06 -14.05
CA VAL A 58 5.03 16.75 -14.65
C VAL A 58 3.82 15.83 -14.70
N LYS A 59 4.02 14.54 -14.99
CA LYS A 59 2.94 13.55 -14.95
C LYS A 59 2.29 13.50 -13.55
N ILE A 60 3.11 13.40 -12.51
CA ILE A 60 2.66 13.34 -11.11
C ILE A 60 1.88 14.61 -10.76
N GLN A 61 2.37 15.80 -11.14
CA GLN A 61 1.65 17.06 -10.90
C GLN A 61 0.30 17.12 -11.61
N LYS A 62 0.22 16.65 -12.86
CA LYS A 62 -1.03 16.62 -13.63
C LYS A 62 -2.03 15.66 -12.99
N GLU A 63 -1.62 14.45 -12.63
CA GLU A 63 -2.51 13.46 -11.98
C GLU A 63 -2.97 13.95 -10.61
N ARG A 64 -2.09 14.57 -9.84
CA ARG A 64 -2.44 15.20 -8.56
C ARG A 64 -3.51 16.29 -8.75
N THR A 65 -3.33 17.15 -9.75
CA THR A 65 -4.30 18.21 -10.07
C THR A 65 -5.65 17.63 -10.51
N ARG A 66 -5.63 16.59 -11.35
CA ARG A 66 -6.83 15.86 -11.78
C ARG A 66 -7.54 15.23 -10.58
N GLY A 67 -6.81 14.53 -9.72
CA GLY A 67 -7.32 13.91 -8.49
C GLY A 67 -8.01 14.91 -7.57
N TYR A 68 -7.40 16.07 -7.29
CA TYR A 68 -8.04 17.09 -6.46
C TYR A 68 -9.31 17.68 -7.08
N ARG A 69 -9.38 17.80 -8.42
CA ARG A 69 -10.60 18.27 -9.10
C ARG A 69 -11.73 17.25 -8.97
N ILE A 70 -11.45 15.98 -9.24
CA ILE A 70 -12.41 14.87 -9.08
C ILE A 70 -12.90 14.82 -7.63
N LEU A 71 -11.98 14.91 -6.66
CA LEU A 71 -12.32 14.87 -5.24
C LEU A 71 -13.19 16.05 -4.80
N ARG A 72 -12.93 17.25 -5.34
CA ARG A 72 -13.75 18.44 -5.08
C ARG A 72 -15.15 18.31 -5.65
N GLU A 73 -15.31 17.63 -6.78
CA GLU A 73 -16.60 17.34 -7.40
C GLU A 73 -17.35 16.20 -6.67
N ALA A 74 -16.62 15.21 -6.17
CA ALA A 74 -17.15 14.11 -5.36
C ALA A 74 -17.65 14.54 -3.98
N THR A 75 -17.18 15.67 -3.46
CA THR A 75 -17.48 16.15 -2.12
C THR A 75 -18.36 17.41 -2.17
N LYS A 76 -19.63 17.25 -1.78
CA LYS A 76 -20.65 18.31 -1.83
C LYS A 76 -20.62 19.18 -0.59
N SER A 77 -20.27 18.61 0.56
CA SER A 77 -20.27 19.30 1.86
C SER A 77 -18.86 19.62 2.39
N LYS A 78 -18.76 20.57 3.32
CA LYS A 78 -17.49 20.91 4.00
C LYS A 78 -16.96 19.73 4.83
N SER A 79 -17.86 18.96 5.45
CA SER A 79 -17.52 17.76 6.22
C SER A 79 -16.98 16.64 5.34
N GLU A 80 -17.58 16.38 4.17
CA GLU A 80 -17.06 15.41 3.19
C GLU A 80 -15.67 15.79 2.68
N ARG A 81 -15.44 17.09 2.41
CA ARG A 81 -14.10 17.58 2.02
C ARG A 81 -13.06 17.34 3.11
N HIS A 82 -13.43 17.59 4.36
CA HIS A 82 -12.52 17.33 5.48
C HIS A 82 -12.22 15.84 5.62
N ARG A 83 -13.24 14.98 5.48
CA ARG A 83 -13.08 13.51 5.47
C ARG A 83 -12.14 13.06 4.34
N ALA A 84 -12.28 13.66 3.16
CA ALA A 84 -11.45 13.37 1.99
C ALA A 84 -9.99 13.84 2.13
N LEU A 85 -9.76 14.99 2.76
CA LEU A 85 -8.40 15.45 3.08
C LEU A 85 -7.75 14.55 4.13
N SER A 86 -8.48 14.19 5.19
CA SER A 86 -8.01 13.24 6.20
C SER A 86 -7.63 11.87 5.60
N PHE A 87 -8.41 11.40 4.62
CA PHE A 87 -8.09 10.22 3.82
C PHE A 87 -6.76 10.35 3.09
N ILE A 88 -6.52 11.47 2.39
CA ILE A 88 -5.26 11.73 1.67
C ILE A 88 -4.08 11.76 2.65
N ASP A 89 -4.23 12.46 3.77
CA ASP A 89 -3.16 12.62 4.76
C ASP A 89 -2.74 11.27 5.34
N LYS A 90 -3.70 10.41 5.72
CA LYS A 90 -3.45 9.04 6.19
C LYS A 90 -2.78 8.17 5.14
N ALA A 91 -3.33 8.15 3.92
CA ALA A 91 -2.77 7.38 2.82
C ALA A 91 -1.33 7.81 2.50
N THR A 92 -1.07 9.11 2.53
CA THR A 92 0.25 9.70 2.28
C THR A 92 1.24 9.33 3.38
N ALA A 93 0.83 9.40 4.65
CA ALA A 93 1.68 9.04 5.78
C ALA A 93 2.13 7.57 5.66
N TRP A 94 1.19 6.65 5.50
CA TRP A 94 1.51 5.22 5.38
C TRP A 94 2.29 4.90 4.10
N TYR A 95 2.02 5.58 3.00
CA TYR A 95 2.80 5.45 1.76
C TYR A 95 4.27 5.79 1.98
N PHE A 96 4.60 6.91 2.64
CA PHE A 96 6.00 7.29 2.87
C PHE A 96 6.72 6.34 3.83
N VAL A 97 6.02 5.82 4.85
CA VAL A 97 6.58 4.80 5.75
C VAL A 97 6.88 3.52 4.99
N ALA A 98 5.93 3.03 4.17
CA ALA A 98 6.13 1.85 3.33
C ALA A 98 7.27 2.05 2.31
N LEU A 99 7.36 3.24 1.69
CA LEU A 99 8.43 3.59 0.76
C LEU A 99 9.80 3.58 1.44
N ALA A 100 9.91 4.12 2.66
CA ALA A 100 11.14 4.06 3.44
C ALA A 100 11.55 2.61 3.74
N GLY A 101 10.59 1.76 4.15
CA GLY A 101 10.82 0.33 4.34
C GLY A 101 11.28 -0.37 3.05
N TRP A 102 10.68 -0.03 1.91
CA TRP A 102 11.05 -0.58 0.60
C TRP A 102 12.48 -0.21 0.18
N LEU A 103 12.88 1.05 0.38
CA LEU A 103 14.25 1.49 0.10
C LEU A 103 15.27 0.79 1.01
N LYS A 104 14.95 0.63 2.30
CA LYS A 104 15.80 -0.13 3.23
C LYS A 104 15.91 -1.60 2.82
N MET A 105 14.80 -2.22 2.42
CA MET A 105 14.77 -3.59 1.94
C MET A 105 15.70 -3.77 0.74
N ILE A 106 15.74 -2.83 -0.22
CA ILE A 106 16.69 -2.88 -1.34
C ILE A 106 18.15 -2.88 -0.84
N ALA A 107 18.48 -2.02 0.11
CA ALA A 107 19.82 -1.95 0.70
C ALA A 107 20.19 -3.26 1.42
N SER A 108 19.30 -3.78 2.27
CA SER A 108 19.56 -5.05 2.96
C SER A 108 19.55 -6.28 2.04
N SER A 109 18.83 -6.24 0.91
CA SER A 109 18.93 -7.29 -0.13
C SER A 109 20.33 -7.32 -0.73
N TYR A 110 20.92 -6.15 -0.97
CA TYR A 110 22.30 -6.04 -1.42
C TYR A 110 23.29 -6.56 -0.36
N GLU A 111 23.14 -6.17 0.91
CA GLU A 111 24.00 -6.66 2.01
C GLU A 111 23.93 -8.19 2.18
N VAL A 112 22.74 -8.78 2.00
CA VAL A 112 22.58 -10.24 2.00
C VAL A 112 23.36 -10.86 0.84
N LEU A 113 23.19 -10.35 -0.39
CA LEU A 113 23.92 -10.88 -1.55
C LEU A 113 25.44 -10.73 -1.41
N GLU A 114 25.91 -9.61 -0.86
CA GLU A 114 27.31 -9.39 -0.56
C GLU A 114 27.84 -10.39 0.48
N ALA A 115 27.09 -10.65 1.55
CA ALA A 115 27.46 -11.64 2.56
C ALA A 115 27.60 -13.06 1.98
N PHE A 116 26.79 -13.42 0.98
CA PHE A 116 26.86 -14.71 0.28
C PHE A 116 27.85 -14.73 -0.90
N GLY A 117 28.63 -13.66 -1.12
CA GLY A 117 29.64 -13.58 -2.19
C GLY A 117 29.04 -13.34 -3.59
N CYS A 118 27.77 -12.91 -3.67
CA CYS A 118 27.03 -12.63 -4.91
C CYS A 118 26.80 -11.13 -5.14
N GLY A 119 27.54 -10.24 -4.47
CA GLY A 119 27.31 -8.79 -4.51
C GLY A 119 27.42 -8.14 -5.90
N GLU A 120 28.26 -8.69 -6.79
CA GLU A 120 28.44 -8.17 -8.15
C GLU A 120 27.30 -8.58 -9.11
N ALA A 121 26.48 -9.56 -8.72
CA ALA A 121 25.41 -10.09 -9.53
C ALA A 121 24.16 -9.19 -9.46
N VAL A 122 24.20 -8.04 -10.12
CA VAL A 122 23.10 -7.05 -10.18
C VAL A 122 21.76 -7.69 -10.56
N TRP A 123 21.76 -8.69 -11.45
CA TRP A 123 20.56 -9.42 -11.83
C TRP A 123 19.91 -10.18 -10.67
N LEU A 124 20.71 -10.77 -9.76
CA LEU A 124 20.19 -11.44 -8.57
C LEU A 124 19.54 -10.43 -7.62
N LEU A 125 20.13 -9.24 -7.47
CA LEU A 125 19.53 -8.15 -6.69
C LEU A 125 18.18 -7.75 -7.28
N ILE A 126 18.10 -7.52 -8.59
CA ILE A 126 16.85 -7.16 -9.28
C ILE A 126 15.78 -8.23 -9.04
N VAL A 127 16.12 -9.52 -9.26
CA VAL A 127 15.18 -10.63 -9.06
C VAL A 127 14.71 -10.70 -7.61
N MET A 128 15.63 -10.60 -6.63
CA MET A 128 15.28 -10.62 -5.21
C MET A 128 14.36 -9.47 -4.83
N VAL A 129 14.68 -8.23 -5.24
CA VAL A 129 13.86 -7.04 -4.97
C VAL A 129 12.47 -7.17 -5.60
N VAL A 130 12.39 -7.67 -6.85
CA VAL A 130 11.10 -7.89 -7.52
C VAL A 130 10.27 -8.93 -6.77
N LEU A 131 10.85 -10.07 -6.41
CA LEU A 131 10.15 -11.13 -5.66
C LEU A 131 9.66 -10.64 -4.31
N MET A 132 10.49 -9.93 -3.56
CA MET A 132 10.12 -9.39 -2.25
C MET A 132 9.06 -8.28 -2.35
N THR A 133 9.15 -7.44 -3.38
CA THR A 133 8.14 -6.40 -3.65
C THR A 133 6.79 -7.03 -3.98
N VAL A 134 6.76 -7.99 -4.91
CA VAL A 134 5.54 -8.73 -5.29
C VAL A 134 4.97 -9.49 -4.09
N GLY A 135 5.82 -10.15 -3.31
CA GLY A 135 5.42 -10.86 -2.09
C GLY A 135 4.81 -9.94 -1.04
N GLY A 136 5.38 -8.74 -0.82
CA GLY A 136 4.86 -7.75 0.11
C GLY A 136 3.53 -7.16 -0.35
N LEU A 137 3.42 -6.79 -1.64
CA LEU A 137 2.17 -6.35 -2.24
C LEU A 137 1.08 -7.43 -2.08
N PHE A 138 1.38 -8.67 -2.48
CA PHE A 138 0.46 -9.79 -2.35
C PHE A 138 0.03 -10.01 -0.89
N ASN A 139 0.96 -9.95 0.07
CA ASN A 139 0.65 -10.09 1.49
C ASN A 139 -0.33 -9.00 1.98
N ALA A 140 -0.07 -7.75 1.62
CA ALA A 140 -0.91 -6.62 1.99
C ALA A 140 -2.32 -6.73 1.39
N TYR A 141 -2.42 -7.02 0.09
CA TYR A 141 -3.72 -7.17 -0.60
C TYR A 141 -4.50 -8.39 -0.11
N TYR A 142 -3.84 -9.53 0.07
CA TYR A 142 -4.49 -10.75 0.55
C TYR A 142 -5.14 -10.56 1.93
N ARG A 143 -4.50 -9.80 2.82
CA ARG A 143 -5.03 -9.53 4.16
C ARG A 143 -6.27 -8.62 4.17
N ILE A 144 -6.48 -7.84 3.12
CA ILE A 144 -7.61 -6.90 2.97
C ILE A 144 -8.79 -7.54 2.23
N GLY A 145 -8.55 -8.64 1.52
CA GLY A 145 -9.59 -9.38 0.82
C GLY A 145 -10.78 -9.70 1.72
N LYS A 146 -11.99 -9.32 1.27
CA LYS A 146 -13.30 -9.49 1.95
C LYS A 146 -13.52 -10.90 2.53
N LYS A 147 -12.88 -11.93 1.97
CA LYS A 147 -12.90 -13.33 2.47
C LYS A 147 -12.52 -13.47 3.95
N ARG A 148 -11.67 -12.60 4.50
CA ARG A 148 -11.30 -12.67 5.92
C ARG A 148 -12.38 -12.12 6.84
N VAL A 149 -13.06 -11.04 6.44
CA VAL A 149 -14.16 -10.46 7.22
C VAL A 149 -15.33 -11.43 7.25
N SER A 150 -15.74 -11.98 6.09
CA SER A 150 -16.81 -13.00 6.04
C SER A 150 -16.46 -14.26 6.81
N ARG A 151 -15.20 -14.74 6.77
CA ARG A 151 -14.76 -15.91 7.57
C ARG A 151 -14.74 -15.62 9.07
N LYS A 152 -14.32 -14.41 9.48
CA LYS A 152 -14.36 -14.00 10.88
C LYS A 152 -15.79 -13.76 11.37
N GLU A 153 -16.66 -13.20 10.54
CA GLU A 153 -18.09 -13.06 10.84
C GLU A 153 -18.77 -14.42 10.95
N GLU A 154 -18.38 -15.42 10.15
CA GLU A 154 -18.81 -16.81 10.29
C GLU A 154 -18.28 -17.47 11.57
N GLU A 155 -17.02 -17.20 11.96
CA GLU A 155 -16.46 -17.60 13.27
C GLU A 155 -17.14 -16.89 14.45
N PHE A 156 -17.70 -15.68 14.25
CA PHE A 156 -18.42 -14.89 15.24
C PHE A 156 -19.94 -15.08 15.22
N LYS A 157 -20.51 -15.89 14.30
CA LYS A 157 -21.95 -16.22 14.33
C LYS A 157 -22.24 -16.99 15.62
N PRO A 158 -23.12 -16.47 16.49
CA PRO A 158 -23.30 -16.99 17.84
C PRO A 158 -24.03 -18.32 17.80
N GLY A 159 -23.30 -19.40 18.09
CA GLY A 159 -23.86 -20.59 18.73
C GLY A 159 -23.81 -20.52 20.26
N ASP A 160 -23.23 -19.45 20.82
CA ASP A 160 -22.97 -19.26 22.25
C ASP A 160 -23.77 -18.08 22.84
N GLU A 161 -25.04 -17.92 22.44
CA GLU A 161 -26.00 -17.31 23.36
C GLU A 161 -26.26 -18.35 24.46
N VAL A 162 -25.39 -18.36 25.48
CA VAL A 162 -25.64 -19.02 26.74
C VAL A 162 -26.92 -18.40 27.31
N THR A 163 -28.02 -19.13 27.18
CA THR A 163 -29.25 -18.93 27.94
C THR A 163 -28.89 -18.96 29.42
N ASN A 164 -28.78 -17.79 30.03
CA ASN A 164 -28.86 -17.67 31.48
C ASN A 164 -30.35 -17.73 31.86
N ASP A 165 -30.85 -18.96 32.02
CA ASP A 165 -32.03 -19.26 32.84
C ASP A 165 -31.56 -19.79 34.21
#